data_AF-A0A5S4FJX5-F1
#
_entry.id   AF-A0A5S4FJX5-F1
#
_cell.length_a   1.000
_cell.length_b   1.000
_cell.length_c   1.000
_cell.angle_alpha   90.00
_cell.angle_beta   90.00
_cell.angle_gamma   90.00
#
_symmetry.space_group_name_H-M   'P 1'
#
loop_
_entity.id
_entity.type
_entity.pdbx_description
1 polymer ?
#
loop_
_entity_poly.entity_id
_entity_poly.type
_entity_poly.pdbx_seq_one_letter_code
_entity_poly.pdbx_strand_id
1 'polypeptide(L)'
;MPTSGAVPTSEAMTAIGSAADAYASAVCYEALRVRPPVAFFGRQVTQPFELGGRVLRPGTAILVHIRALHHDPDLYPDPAAFRPERWLARRPGGYGWMPFGGGRRTCIGDKLALMLMKTFLQVFTRAATLEPADQRDEQIRWRAVSNVPGDDCRIILRPRTPAEHFSTPSTLPIP
;
A
#
# COMPACT_ATOMS: atom_id res chain seq x y z
N MET A 1 11.66 22.08 -33.10
CA MET A 1 11.91 21.58 -31.73
C MET A 1 11.20 22.52 -30.76
N PRO A 2 9.92 22.23 -30.47
CA PRO A 2 9.59 21.62 -29.19
C PRO A 2 8.74 20.35 -29.37
N THR A 3 9.06 19.30 -28.63
CA THR A 3 8.28 18.05 -28.59
C THR A 3 7.06 18.25 -27.69
N SER A 4 5.90 18.20 -28.34
CA SER A 4 4.57 18.19 -27.75
C SER A 4 4.45 17.16 -26.62
N GLY A 5 4.12 17.63 -25.42
CA GLY A 5 3.65 16.79 -24.33
C GLY A 5 2.35 16.12 -24.76
N ALA A 6 2.41 14.81 -25.03
CA ALA A 6 1.22 14.02 -25.30
C ALA A 6 0.45 13.85 -23.99
N VAL A 7 -0.69 14.54 -23.89
CA VAL A 7 -1.74 14.23 -22.93
C VAL A 7 -2.22 12.80 -23.24
N PRO A 8 -2.28 11.88 -22.27
CA PRO A 8 -2.71 10.51 -22.52
C PRO A 8 -4.15 10.49 -23.05
N THR A 9 -4.36 9.78 -24.16
CA THR A 9 -5.60 9.68 -24.93
C THR A 9 -6.75 9.09 -24.11
N SER A 10 -8.00 9.41 -24.49
CA SER A 10 -9.24 9.10 -23.74
C SER A 10 -9.44 7.63 -23.37
N GLU A 11 -8.86 6.67 -24.10
CA GLU A 11 -8.89 5.24 -23.73
C GLU A 11 -8.14 4.93 -22.42
N ALA A 12 -7.04 5.62 -22.15
CA ALA A 12 -6.33 5.53 -20.87
C ALA A 12 -7.14 6.13 -19.71
N MET A 13 -8.00 7.11 -20.00
CA MET A 13 -8.97 7.67 -19.05
C MET A 13 -10.18 6.75 -18.84
N THR A 14 -10.66 6.04 -19.87
CA THR A 14 -11.78 5.09 -19.76
C THR A 14 -11.43 3.89 -18.88
N ALA A 15 -10.15 3.47 -18.86
CA ALA A 15 -9.69 2.40 -17.98
C ALA A 15 -9.83 2.73 -16.48
N ILE A 16 -9.76 4.02 -16.11
CA ILE A 16 -9.83 4.55 -14.73
C ILE A 16 -11.23 4.39 -14.09
N GLY A 17 -12.25 3.99 -14.86
CA GLY A 17 -13.61 3.73 -14.38
C GLY A 17 -14.08 2.27 -14.46
N SER A 18 -13.22 1.34 -14.89
CA SER A 18 -13.63 -0.06 -15.10
C SER A 18 -13.76 -0.85 -13.79
N ALA A 19 -14.53 -1.96 -13.81
CA ALA A 19 -14.61 -2.88 -12.67
C ALA A 19 -13.23 -3.42 -12.24
N ALA A 20 -12.32 -3.60 -13.21
CA ALA A 20 -10.94 -4.00 -12.95
C ALA A 20 -10.14 -2.91 -12.22
N ASP A 21 -10.41 -1.62 -12.49
CA ASP A 21 -9.77 -0.49 -11.79
C ASP A 21 -10.24 -0.38 -10.34
N ALA A 22 -11.56 -0.55 -10.13
CA ALA A 22 -12.14 -0.59 -8.79
C ALA A 22 -11.55 -1.74 -7.96
N TYR A 23 -11.44 -2.94 -8.53
CA TYR A 23 -10.85 -4.08 -7.84
C TYR A 23 -9.35 -3.92 -7.60
N ALA A 24 -8.58 -3.38 -8.55
CA ALA A 24 -7.16 -3.09 -8.33
C ALA A 24 -6.95 -2.07 -7.20
N SER A 25 -7.80 -1.04 -7.12
CA SER A 25 -7.77 -0.06 -6.03
C SER A 25 -8.09 -0.73 -4.68
N ALA A 26 -9.09 -1.62 -4.66
CA ALA A 26 -9.46 -2.40 -3.49
C ALA A 26 -8.33 -3.31 -2.99
N VAL A 27 -7.60 -3.96 -3.91
CA VAL A 27 -6.40 -4.76 -3.59
C VAL A 27 -5.32 -3.89 -2.96
N CYS A 28 -5.06 -2.69 -3.50
CA CYS A 28 -4.08 -1.76 -2.93
C CYS A 28 -4.45 -1.34 -1.50
N TYR A 29 -5.73 -1.02 -1.24
CA TYR A 29 -6.19 -0.63 0.09
C TYR A 29 -6.09 -1.76 1.11
N GLU A 30 -6.44 -2.97 0.70
CA GLU A 30 -6.34 -4.14 1.56
C GLU A 30 -4.88 -4.52 1.85
N ALA A 31 -3.99 -4.43 0.86
CA ALA A 31 -2.56 -4.67 1.05
C ALA A 31 -1.97 -3.72 2.10
N LEU A 32 -2.30 -2.43 2.02
CA LEU A 32 -1.86 -1.42 2.99
C LEU A 32 -2.51 -1.59 4.37
N ARG A 33 -3.71 -2.19 4.46
CA ARG A 33 -4.36 -2.53 5.74
C ARG A 33 -3.65 -3.70 6.42
N VAL A 34 -3.48 -4.81 5.69
CA VAL A 34 -2.92 -6.05 6.27
C VAL A 34 -1.43 -5.90 6.58
N ARG A 35 -0.69 -5.23 5.69
CA ARG A 35 0.77 -5.06 5.81
C ARG A 35 1.16 -3.59 5.57
N PRO A 36 0.87 -2.68 6.53
CA PRO A 36 1.28 -1.30 6.40
C PRO A 36 2.81 -1.19 6.43
N PRO A 37 3.43 -0.40 5.52
CA PRO A 37 4.88 -0.16 5.54
C PRO A 37 5.36 0.47 6.85
N VAL A 38 4.53 1.24 7.54
CA VAL A 38 4.85 1.82 8.85
C VAL A 38 3.88 1.27 9.89
N ALA A 39 4.40 0.60 10.92
CA ALA A 39 3.58 -0.05 11.95
C ALA A 39 2.94 0.95 12.93
N PHE A 40 3.64 2.05 13.23
CA PHE A 40 3.19 3.08 14.16
C PHE A 40 3.91 4.40 13.88
N PHE A 41 3.34 5.51 14.36
CA PHE A 41 4.03 6.80 14.42
C PHE A 41 3.86 7.44 15.79
N GLY A 42 4.87 8.22 16.18
CA GLY A 42 4.92 8.86 17.50
C GLY A 42 4.82 10.38 17.44
N ARG A 43 4.31 10.97 18.52
CA ARG A 43 4.42 12.39 18.83
C ARG A 43 4.81 12.56 20.29
N GLN A 44 5.59 13.59 20.57
CA GLN A 44 5.90 13.99 21.95
C GLN A 44 4.98 15.15 22.33
N VAL A 45 4.35 15.04 23.49
CA VAL A 45 3.54 16.11 24.07
C VAL A 45 4.47 17.26 24.46
N THR A 46 4.21 18.46 23.96
CA THR A 46 5.05 19.66 24.23
C THR A 46 4.46 20.58 25.30
N GLN A 47 3.15 20.49 25.53
CA GLN A 47 2.39 21.25 26.53
C GLN A 47 1.31 20.33 27.10
N PRO A 48 0.77 20.60 28.31
CA PRO A 48 -0.32 19.79 28.87
C PRO A 48 -1.43 19.56 27.84
N PHE A 49 -1.79 18.29 27.62
CA PHE A 49 -2.71 17.88 26.56
C PHE A 49 -3.71 16.86 27.09
N GLU A 50 -5.01 17.13 26.93
CA GLU A 50 -6.06 16.21 27.35
C GLU A 50 -6.34 15.17 26.27
N LEU A 51 -6.28 13.90 26.63
CA LEU A 51 -6.59 12.77 25.76
C LEU A 51 -7.40 11.71 26.53
N GLY A 52 -8.62 11.42 26.08
CA GLY A 52 -9.47 10.40 26.70
C GLY A 52 -9.77 10.68 28.18
N GLY A 53 -10.01 11.95 28.53
CA GLY A 53 -10.26 12.39 29.92
C GLY A 53 -9.03 12.39 30.83
N ARG A 54 -7.82 12.24 30.28
CA ARG A 54 -6.55 12.29 31.03
C ARG A 54 -5.65 13.40 30.52
N VAL A 55 -5.09 14.18 31.44
CA VAL A 55 -4.09 15.21 31.11
C VAL A 55 -2.71 14.58 31.02
N LEU A 56 -2.12 14.60 29.83
CA LEU A 56 -0.77 14.15 29.56
C LEU A 56 0.23 15.29 29.81
N ARG A 57 1.35 14.96 30.45
CA ARG A 57 2.41 15.93 30.76
C ARG A 57 3.32 16.17 29.56
N PRO A 58 3.92 17.36 29.42
CA PRO A 58 5.03 17.58 28.48
C PRO A 58 6.10 16.49 28.63
N GLY A 59 6.64 16.03 27.50
CA GLY A 59 7.60 14.91 27.45
C GLY A 59 6.96 13.54 27.24
N THR A 60 5.65 13.38 27.43
CA THR A 60 4.96 12.10 27.20
C THR A 60 4.97 11.75 25.70
N ALA A 61 5.41 10.53 25.36
CA ALA A 61 5.30 10.01 24.01
C ALA A 61 3.92 9.38 23.78
N ILE A 62 3.24 9.80 22.71
CA ILE A 62 2.00 9.20 22.23
C ILE A 62 2.32 8.43 20.96
N LEU A 63 2.00 7.14 20.93
CA LEU A 63 2.16 6.28 19.77
C LEU A 63 0.79 5.90 19.21
N VAL A 64 0.60 6.10 17.91
CA VAL A 64 -0.56 5.59 17.18
C VAL A 64 -0.14 4.32 16.47
N HIS A 65 -0.70 3.19 16.87
CA HIS A 65 -0.32 1.87 16.37
C HIS A 65 -1.20 1.45 15.18
N ILE A 66 -0.79 1.86 13.97
CA ILE A 66 -1.50 1.61 12.70
C ILE A 66 -1.80 0.12 12.54
N ARG A 67 -0.81 -0.75 12.76
CA ARG A 67 -1.01 -2.20 12.58
C ARG A 67 -2.06 -2.77 13.51
N ALA A 68 -2.15 -2.28 14.74
CA ALA A 68 -3.13 -2.79 15.72
C ALA A 68 -4.54 -2.33 15.32
N LEU A 69 -4.69 -1.06 15.00
CA LEU A 69 -5.93 -0.50 14.46
C LEU A 69 -6.42 -1.27 13.22
N HIS A 70 -5.53 -1.62 12.30
CA HIS A 70 -5.88 -2.34 11.08
C HIS A 70 -6.22 -3.81 11.30
N HIS A 71 -5.86 -4.37 12.47
CA HIS A 71 -6.19 -5.73 12.88
C HIS A 71 -7.25 -5.78 13.98
N ASP A 72 -7.88 -4.64 14.30
CA ASP A 72 -8.97 -4.57 15.26
C ASP A 72 -10.22 -5.25 14.68
N PRO A 73 -10.73 -6.35 15.29
CA PRO A 73 -11.89 -7.06 14.79
C PRO A 73 -13.18 -6.24 14.85
N ASP A 74 -13.27 -5.24 15.73
CA ASP A 74 -14.44 -4.37 15.83
C ASP A 74 -14.55 -3.42 14.61
N LEU A 75 -13.40 -3.09 14.02
CA LEU A 75 -13.31 -2.30 12.79
C LEU A 75 -13.30 -3.16 11.52
N TYR A 76 -12.64 -4.32 11.59
CA TYR A 76 -12.40 -5.23 10.48
C TYR A 76 -12.69 -6.68 10.87
N PRO A 77 -13.94 -7.18 10.66
CA PRO A 77 -14.27 -8.58 10.90
C PRO A 77 -13.36 -9.50 10.09
N ASP A 78 -12.82 -10.57 10.66
CA ASP A 78 -11.76 -11.40 10.07
C ASP A 78 -10.51 -10.59 9.64
N PRO A 79 -9.85 -9.90 10.58
CA PRO A 79 -8.81 -8.91 10.26
C PRO A 79 -7.58 -9.53 9.57
N ALA A 80 -7.29 -10.80 9.83
CA ALA A 80 -6.17 -11.53 9.23
C ALA A 80 -6.42 -11.93 7.77
N ALA A 81 -7.68 -12.01 7.33
CA ALA A 81 -8.02 -12.40 5.96
C ALA A 81 -7.77 -11.24 4.99
N PHE A 82 -7.07 -11.51 3.90
CA PHE A 82 -6.91 -10.58 2.78
C PHE A 82 -8.19 -10.57 1.94
N ARG A 83 -9.04 -9.55 2.12
CA ARG A 83 -10.36 -9.44 1.47
C ARG A 83 -10.56 -8.07 0.81
N PRO A 84 -10.08 -7.88 -0.43
CA PRO A 84 -10.27 -6.64 -1.19
C PRO A 84 -11.73 -6.19 -1.29
N GLU A 85 -12.69 -7.13 -1.30
CA GLU A 85 -14.12 -6.89 -1.47
C GLU A 85 -14.69 -5.90 -0.45
N ARG A 86 -14.06 -5.77 0.73
CA ARG A 86 -14.41 -4.78 1.77
C ARG A 86 -14.44 -3.35 1.22
N TRP A 87 -13.60 -3.06 0.23
CA TRP A 87 -13.38 -1.72 -0.30
C TRP A 87 -14.23 -1.40 -1.53
N LEU A 88 -14.96 -2.38 -2.07
CA LEU A 88 -15.81 -2.18 -3.25
C LEU A 88 -17.07 -1.37 -2.91
N ALA A 89 -17.68 -1.63 -1.75
CA ALA A 89 -18.86 -0.93 -1.27
C ALA A 89 -18.54 0.23 -0.30
N ARG A 90 -17.33 0.25 0.26
CA ARG A 90 -16.91 1.21 1.29
C ARG A 90 -15.57 1.83 0.93
N ARG A 91 -15.52 3.15 0.81
CA ARG A 91 -14.24 3.85 0.70
C ARG A 91 -13.52 3.85 2.06
N PRO A 92 -12.17 3.79 2.06
CA PRO A 92 -11.41 4.07 3.26
C PRO A 92 -11.77 5.46 3.79
N GLY A 93 -12.12 5.54 5.06
CA GLY A 93 -12.62 6.78 5.65
C GLY A 93 -12.40 6.82 7.16
N GLY A 94 -12.22 8.04 7.67
CA GLY A 94 -11.95 8.31 9.08
C GLY A 94 -10.57 7.82 9.54
N TYR A 95 -10.38 7.81 10.86
CA TYR A 95 -9.14 7.33 11.50
C TYR A 95 -9.09 5.81 11.65
N GLY A 96 -9.92 5.05 10.91
CA GLY A 96 -9.90 3.58 10.91
C GLY A 96 -8.95 2.96 9.88
N TRP A 97 -8.60 3.69 8.82
CA TRP A 97 -7.64 3.29 7.81
C TRP A 97 -6.61 4.42 7.64
N MET A 98 -5.36 4.16 8.04
CA MET A 98 -4.32 5.19 8.20
C MET A 98 -2.91 4.72 7.80
N PRO A 99 -2.74 3.97 6.68
CA PRO A 99 -1.39 3.56 6.26
C PRO A 99 -0.50 4.75 5.86
N PHE A 100 -1.13 5.89 5.53
CA PHE A 100 -0.47 7.15 5.19
C PHE A 100 -0.50 8.17 6.34
N GLY A 101 -0.87 7.74 7.55
CA GLY A 101 -1.08 8.63 8.69
C GLY A 101 -2.39 9.42 8.57
N GLY A 102 -2.41 10.62 9.16
CA GLY A 102 -3.57 11.50 9.12
C GLY A 102 -3.29 12.92 9.60
N GLY A 103 -4.26 13.82 9.39
CA GLY A 103 -4.17 15.22 9.78
C GLY A 103 -3.13 16.02 9.00
N ARG A 104 -2.56 17.06 9.62
CA ARG A 104 -1.62 18.00 8.98
C ARG A 104 -0.29 17.39 8.54
N ARG A 105 0.03 16.18 9.00
CA ARG A 105 1.28 15.44 8.69
C ARG A 105 0.98 14.14 7.95
N THR A 106 -0.13 14.08 7.22
CA THR A 106 -0.42 12.96 6.33
C THR A 106 0.66 12.82 5.26
N CYS A 107 0.90 11.62 4.76
CA CYS A 107 1.87 11.37 3.71
C CYS A 107 1.51 12.17 2.45
N ILE A 108 2.42 13.03 1.98
CA ILE A 108 2.24 13.78 0.73
C ILE A 108 2.26 12.87 -0.52
N GLY A 109 2.81 11.66 -0.38
CA GLY A 109 2.91 10.66 -1.44
C GLY A 109 1.75 9.68 -1.49
N ASP A 110 0.66 9.87 -0.74
CA ASP A 110 -0.47 8.93 -0.66
C ASP A 110 -1.08 8.62 -2.04
N LYS A 111 -1.41 9.65 -2.81
CA LYS A 111 -1.98 9.54 -4.16
C LYS A 111 -1.00 8.94 -5.15
N LEU A 112 0.28 9.33 -5.05
CA LEU A 112 1.33 8.81 -5.92
C LEU A 112 1.56 7.31 -5.66
N ALA A 113 1.67 6.90 -4.40
CA ALA A 113 1.86 5.51 -4.02
C ALA A 113 0.68 4.64 -4.51
N LEU A 114 -0.56 5.07 -4.26
CA LEU A 114 -1.74 4.35 -4.73
C LEU A 114 -1.80 4.24 -6.25
N MET A 115 -1.45 5.31 -6.97
CA MET A 115 -1.37 5.29 -8.43
C MET A 115 -0.32 4.30 -8.92
N LEU A 116 0.89 4.32 -8.34
CA LEU A 116 1.97 3.41 -8.71
C LEU A 116 1.60 1.95 -8.44
N MET A 117 1.05 1.66 -7.26
CA MET A 117 0.59 0.31 -6.90
C MET A 117 -0.50 -0.18 -7.87
N LYS A 118 -1.49 0.67 -8.18
CA LYS A 118 -2.57 0.31 -9.11
C LYS A 118 -2.03 0.06 -10.52
N THR A 119 -1.14 0.94 -11.00
CA THR A 119 -0.51 0.81 -12.31
C THR A 119 0.32 -0.46 -12.39
N PHE A 120 1.11 -0.77 -11.35
CA PHE A 120 1.87 -2.01 -11.24
C PHE A 120 0.95 -3.22 -11.39
N LEU A 121 -0.14 -3.29 -10.61
CA LEU A 121 -1.09 -4.40 -10.71
C LEU A 121 -1.64 -4.51 -12.14
N GLN A 122 -2.14 -3.43 -12.71
CA GLN A 122 -2.76 -3.44 -14.04
C GLN A 122 -1.79 -3.86 -15.15
N VAL A 123 -0.55 -3.37 -15.13
CA VAL A 123 0.47 -3.70 -16.12
C VAL A 123 0.89 -5.16 -16.00
N PHE A 124 1.26 -5.59 -14.79
CA PHE A 124 1.81 -6.93 -14.59
C PHE A 124 0.76 -8.02 -14.76
N THR A 125 -0.49 -7.83 -14.30
CA THR A 125 -1.53 -8.86 -14.44
C THR A 125 -2.04 -9.02 -15.88
N ARG A 126 -1.90 -7.98 -16.71
CA ARG A 126 -2.19 -8.05 -18.16
C ARG A 126 -1.10 -8.82 -18.89
N ALA A 127 0.16 -8.57 -18.54
CA ALA A 127 1.30 -9.15 -19.23
C ALA A 127 1.63 -10.59 -18.77
N ALA A 128 1.35 -10.91 -17.50
CA ALA A 128 1.72 -12.19 -16.90
C ALA A 128 0.73 -12.67 -15.83
N THR A 129 0.85 -13.94 -15.49
CA THR A 129 0.39 -14.49 -14.21
C THR A 129 1.52 -14.39 -13.20
N LEU A 130 1.19 -13.94 -11.99
CA LEU A 130 2.12 -13.85 -10.87
C LEU A 130 1.72 -14.91 -9.85
N GLU A 131 2.68 -15.72 -9.43
CA GLU A 131 2.48 -16.75 -8.41
C GLU A 131 3.54 -16.63 -7.33
N PRO A 132 3.21 -16.91 -6.06
CA PRO A 132 4.21 -16.92 -5.01
C PRO A 132 5.18 -18.09 -5.25
N ALA A 133 6.48 -17.87 -5.03
CA ALA A 133 7.48 -18.93 -5.18
C ALA A 133 7.45 -19.95 -4.02
N ASP A 134 6.79 -19.62 -2.92
CA ASP A 134 6.61 -20.45 -1.73
C ASP A 134 5.19 -20.21 -1.17
N GLN A 135 4.56 -21.23 -0.59
CA GLN A 135 3.23 -21.10 0.03
C GLN A 135 3.28 -20.48 1.43
N ARG A 136 4.46 -20.41 2.05
CA ARG A 136 4.62 -19.78 3.36
C ARG A 136 4.44 -18.28 3.25
N ASP A 137 3.73 -17.71 4.22
CA ASP A 137 3.61 -16.27 4.36
C ASP A 137 4.99 -15.61 4.56
N GLU A 138 5.23 -14.56 3.78
CA GLU A 138 6.40 -13.69 3.94
C GLU A 138 6.44 -13.10 5.35
N GLN A 139 7.57 -13.28 6.04
CA GLN A 139 7.78 -12.70 7.36
C GLN A 139 7.99 -11.19 7.25
N ILE A 140 7.45 -10.43 8.20
CA ILE A 140 7.70 -8.99 8.25
C ILE A 140 9.05 -8.76 8.92
N ARG A 141 9.98 -8.11 8.22
CA ARG A 141 11.23 -7.61 8.81
C ARG A 141 11.20 -6.09 8.88
N TRP A 142 11.74 -5.55 9.96
CA TRP A 142 11.89 -4.11 10.12
C TRP A 142 13.23 -3.69 9.51
N ARG A 143 13.20 -2.81 8.50
CA ARG A 143 14.37 -2.17 7.91
C ARG A 143 14.24 -0.67 8.05
N ALA A 144 15.15 -0.08 8.84
CA ALA A 144 15.04 1.31 9.27
C ALA A 144 13.66 1.57 9.88
N VAL A 145 12.84 2.43 9.27
CA VAL A 145 11.49 2.76 9.78
C VAL A 145 10.38 1.90 9.14
N SER A 146 10.71 1.11 8.12
CA SER A 146 9.73 0.42 7.28
C SER A 146 9.68 -1.09 7.53
N ASN A 147 8.47 -1.63 7.56
CA ASN A 147 8.17 -3.04 7.42
C ASN A 147 8.38 -3.45 5.96
N VAL A 148 9.18 -4.48 5.75
CA VAL A 148 9.45 -5.06 4.42
C VAL A 148 9.29 -6.58 4.46
N PRO A 149 9.10 -7.24 3.30
CA PRO A 149 9.21 -8.69 3.20
C PRO A 149 10.57 -9.19 3.70
N GLY A 150 10.56 -10.35 4.35
CA GLY A 150 11.71 -10.91 5.02
C GLY A 150 12.56 -11.79 4.12
N ASP A 151 11.93 -12.44 3.14
CA ASP A 151 12.53 -13.49 2.33
C ASP A 151 12.50 -13.11 0.84
N ASP A 152 12.81 -11.84 0.57
CA ASP A 152 12.97 -11.20 -0.75
C ASP A 152 11.74 -11.21 -1.66
N CYS A 153 10.55 -11.56 -1.16
CA CYS A 153 9.29 -11.49 -1.90
C CYS A 153 9.38 -12.21 -3.26
N ARG A 154 9.91 -13.43 -3.24
CA ARG A 154 10.15 -14.20 -4.47
C ARG A 154 8.81 -14.57 -5.14
N ILE A 155 8.68 -14.20 -6.40
CA ILE A 155 7.51 -14.48 -7.24
C ILE A 155 7.93 -15.20 -8.53
N ILE A 156 7.08 -16.09 -9.00
CA ILE A 156 7.17 -16.73 -10.31
C ILE A 156 6.28 -15.91 -11.25
N LEU A 157 6.87 -15.39 -12.32
CA LEU A 157 6.16 -14.69 -13.38
C LEU A 157 6.03 -15.64 -14.57
N ARG A 158 4.81 -16.01 -14.96
CA ARG A 158 4.55 -16.73 -16.22
C ARG A 158 3.88 -15.78 -17.22
N PRO A 159 4.58 -15.39 -18.31
CA PRO A 159 4.02 -14.50 -19.32
C PRO A 159 2.73 -15.08 -19.94
N ARG A 160 1.71 -14.24 -20.16
CA ARG A 160 0.46 -14.63 -20.83
C ARG A 160 0.61 -14.60 -22.36
N THR A 161 1.50 -13.74 -22.84
CA THR A 161 1.94 -13.63 -24.23
C THR A 161 3.47 -13.81 -24.23
N PRO A 162 4.11 -14.40 -25.26
CA PRO A 162 5.58 -14.41 -25.34
C PRO A 162 6.06 -12.96 -25.40
N ALA A 163 6.50 -12.42 -24.27
CA ALA A 163 6.82 -11.01 -24.17
C ALA A 163 8.31 -10.83 -24.42
N GLU A 164 8.65 -10.22 -25.56
CA GLU A 164 9.98 -9.66 -25.84
C GLU A 164 10.43 -8.64 -24.74
N HIS A 165 9.48 -8.17 -23.92
CA HIS A 165 9.66 -7.12 -22.91
C HIS A 165 10.10 -7.64 -21.52
N PHE A 166 10.02 -8.94 -21.24
CA PHE A 166 10.52 -9.53 -19.98
C PHE A 166 11.91 -10.16 -20.13
N SER A 167 12.55 -9.96 -21.27
CA SER A 167 13.97 -10.28 -21.48
C SER A 167 14.78 -9.69 -20.34
N THR A 168 15.46 -10.54 -19.57
CA THR A 168 16.34 -10.11 -18.48
C THR A 168 17.32 -9.06 -19.00
N PRO A 169 17.40 -7.85 -18.42
CA PRO A 169 18.50 -6.97 -18.74
C PRO A 169 19.79 -7.71 -18.38
N SER A 170 20.66 -7.89 -19.37
CA SER A 170 22.04 -8.34 -19.20
C SER A 170 22.61 -7.74 -17.93
N THR A 171 23.17 -8.58 -17.06
CA THR A 171 23.98 -8.24 -15.89
C THR A 171 24.86 -7.02 -16.19
N LEU A 172 24.42 -5.84 -15.75
CA LEU A 172 25.30 -4.70 -15.62
C LEU A 172 25.99 -4.87 -14.26
N PRO A 173 27.33 -4.84 -14.21
CA PRO A 173 28.04 -4.88 -12.95
C PRO A 173 27.66 -3.64 -12.13
N ILE A 174 27.19 -3.88 -10.91
CA ILE A 174 26.98 -2.84 -9.91
C ILE A 174 28.38 -2.32 -9.52
N PRO A 175 28.65 -1.00 -9.54
CA PRO A 175 29.92 -0.45 -9.07
C PRO A 175 30.11 -0.58 -7.55
#